data_AF-A0A7W0I5D0-F1
#
_entry.id   AF-A0A7W0I5D0-F1
#
_cell.length_a   1.000
_cell.length_b   1.000
_cell.length_c   1.000
_cell.angle_alpha   90.00
_cell.angle_beta   90.00
_cell.angle_gamma   90.00
#
_symmetry.space_group_name_H-M   'P 1'
#
loop_
_entity.id
_entity.type
_entity.pdbx_description
1 polymer ?
#
loop_
_entity_poly.entity_id
_entity_poly.type
_entity_poly.pdbx_seq_one_letter_code
_entity_poly.pdbx_strand_id
1 'polypeptide(L)' 'MSGWVTWCEASRLSGWVTWCEAGRLRRVVTWCEADRLRRVVTWCEAGRLRRVVTWREADRLRRVVTWCEAGRLSGWVT' A
#
# COMPACT_ATOMS: atom_id res chain seq x y z
N MET A 1 14.35 1.69 -13.17
CA MET A 1 14.02 0.90 -11.96
C MET A 1 12.56 1.14 -11.65
N SER A 2 11.70 0.11 -11.63
CA SER A 2 10.25 0.27 -11.41
C SER A 2 9.90 0.05 -9.94
N GLY A 3 9.46 1.12 -9.28
CA GLY A 3 8.88 1.07 -7.94
C GLY A 3 7.83 2.17 -7.83
N TRP A 4 6.81 1.91 -7.01
CA TRP A 4 5.71 2.84 -6.77
C TRP A 4 5.76 3.32 -5.34
N VAL A 5 5.67 4.63 -5.16
CA VAL A 5 5.59 5.27 -3.84
C VAL A 5 4.36 6.15 -3.85
N THR A 6 3.51 5.97 -2.86
CA THR A 6 2.31 6.77 -2.64
C THR A 6 2.36 7.32 -1.22
N TRP A 7 2.10 8.62 -1.06
CA TRP A 7 1.97 9.26 0.25
C TRP A 7 0.67 10.04 0.32
N CYS A 8 0.06 10.06 1.51
CA CYS A 8 -1.14 10.83 1.78
C CYS A 8 -1.11 11.32 3.23
N GLU A 9 -1.41 12.60 3.43
CA GLU A 9 -1.57 13.23 4.74
C GLU A 9 -2.91 13.98 4.76
N ALA A 10 -3.76 13.69 5.74
CA ALA A 10 -5.04 14.38 5.88
C ALA A 10 -5.63 14.21 7.29
N SER A 11 -6.22 15.25 7.87
CA SER A 11 -6.85 15.14 9.21
C SER A 11 -8.02 14.13 9.24
N ARG A 12 -8.74 13.94 8.13
CA ARG A 12 -9.82 12.95 8.01
C ARG A 12 -9.82 12.30 6.63
N LEU A 13 -9.53 11.00 6.59
CA LEU A 13 -9.62 10.20 5.38
C LEU A 13 -10.75 9.17 5.47
N SER A 14 -11.70 9.24 4.55
CA SER A 14 -12.78 8.25 4.43
C SER A 14 -12.32 6.96 3.75
N GLY A 15 -11.30 7.04 2.89
CA GLY A 15 -10.77 5.92 2.15
C GLY A 15 -9.53 6.30 1.36
N TRP A 16 -8.55 5.41 1.32
CA TRP A 16 -7.43 5.45 0.38
C TRP A 16 -7.39 4.17 -0.42
N VAL A 17 -7.19 4.27 -1.74
CA VAL A 17 -7.00 3.10 -2.60
C VAL A 17 -5.72 3.28 -3.40
N THR A 18 -4.84 2.29 -3.34
CA THR A 18 -3.66 2.20 -4.21
C THR A 18 -3.79 0.96 -5.07
N TRP A 19 -3.65 1.12 -6.38
CA TRP A 19 -3.63 0.01 -7.33
C TRP A 19 -2.35 0.05 -8.15
N CYS A 20 -1.73 -1.11 -8.37
CA CYS A 20 -0.50 -1.22 -9.12
C CYS A 20 -0.43 -2.55 -9.87
N GLU A 21 -0.27 -2.51 -11.19
CA GLU A 21 -0.03 -3.69 -12.03
C GLU A 21 1.28 -3.51 -12.81
N ALA A 22 2.18 -4.49 -12.74
CA ALA A 22 3.38 -4.49 -13.57
C ALA A 22 4.08 -5.86 -13.62
N GLY A 23 4.64 -6.23 -14.78
CA GLY A 23 5.37 -7.50 -14.93
C GLY A 23 6.56 -7.67 -13.96
N ARG A 24 7.26 -6.58 -13.60
CA ARG A 24 8.36 -6.61 -12.63
C ARG A 24 8.40 -5.35 -11.76
N LEU A 25 8.24 -5.53 -10.45
CA LEU A 25 8.30 -4.47 -9.45
C LEU A 25 9.39 -4.75 -8.42
N ARG A 26 10.21 -3.74 -8.15
CA ARG A 26 11.16 -3.82 -7.03
C ARG A 26 10.50 -3.43 -5.71
N ARG A 27 9.59 -2.46 -5.70
CA ARG A 27 9.01 -1.98 -4.46
C ARG A 27 7.66 -1.33 -4.68
N VAL A 28 6.72 -1.60 -3.79
CA VAL A 28 5.51 -0.80 -3.59
C VAL A 28 5.59 -0.24 -2.18
N VAL A 29 5.53 1.08 -2.04
CA VAL A 29 5.50 1.78 -0.75
C VAL A 29 4.22 2.60 -0.69
N THR A 30 3.46 2.41 0.37
CA THR A 30 2.27 3.22 0.66
C THR A 30 2.44 3.82 2.04
N TRP A 31 2.40 5.15 2.12
CA TRP A 31 2.47 5.89 3.37
C TRP A 31 1.18 6.69 3.56
N CYS A 32 0.56 6.59 4.73
CA CYS A 32 -0.69 7.28 5.00
C CYS A 32 -0.75 7.78 6.45
N GLU A 33 -0.92 9.09 6.63
CA GLU A 33 -1.04 9.73 7.92
C GLU A 33 -2.39 10.47 8.03
N ALA A 34 -3.17 10.17 9.08
CA ALA A 34 -4.45 10.83 9.32
C ALA A 34 -5.01 10.64 10.73
N ASP A 35 -5.52 11.70 11.38
CA ASP A 35 -6.18 11.58 12.70
C ASP A 35 -7.36 10.57 12.67
N ARG A 36 -8.11 10.55 11.55
CA ARG A 36 -9.20 9.56 11.34
C ARG A 36 -9.12 8.91 9.98
N LEU A 37 -8.77 7.63 9.97
CA LEU A 37 -8.65 6.80 8.78
C LEU A 37 -9.72 5.70 8.77
N ARG A 38 -10.72 5.81 7.89
CA ARG A 38 -11.79 4.79 7.83
C ARG A 38 -11.37 3.54 7.05
N ARG A 39 -10.63 3.67 5.95
CA ARG A 39 -10.25 2.53 5.12
C ARG A 39 -8.97 2.80 4.34
N VAL A 40 -8.07 1.83 4.30
CA VAL A 40 -6.97 1.77 3.31
C VAL A 40 -7.08 0.48 2.55
N VAL A 41 -7.04 0.55 1.22
CA VAL A 41 -6.98 -0.60 0.33
C VAL A 41 -5.74 -0.47 -0.53
N THR A 42 -4.89 -1.47 -0.51
CA THR A 42 -3.74 -1.55 -1.41
C THR A 42 -3.87 -2.84 -2.20
N TRP A 43 -3.91 -2.73 -3.52
CA TRP A 43 -3.97 -3.85 -4.43
C TRP A 43 -2.77 -3.81 -5.38
N CYS A 44 -2.01 -4.91 -5.44
CA CYS A 44 -0.84 -4.99 -6.30
C CYS A 44 -0.78 -6.33 -7.03
N GLU A 45 -0.59 -6.28 -8.34
CA GLU A 45 -0.42 -7.45 -9.19
C GLU A 45 0.93 -7.36 -9.93
N ALA A 46 1.78 -8.38 -9.78
CA ALA A 46 3.06 -8.38 -10.48
C ALA A 46 3.66 -9.76 -10.71
N GLY A 47 4.18 -10.02 -11.91
CA GLY A 47 4.92 -11.26 -12.19
C GLY A 47 6.08 -11.50 -11.23
N ARG A 48 6.79 -10.44 -10.82
CA ARG A 48 7.82 -10.50 -9.78
C ARG A 48 7.85 -9.24 -8.93
N LEU A 49 7.59 -9.37 -7.63
CA LEU A 49 7.61 -8.29 -6.65
C LEU A 49 8.66 -8.54 -5.56
N ARG A 50 9.60 -7.61 -5.38
CA ARG A 50 10.60 -7.78 -4.31
C ARG A 50 10.12 -7.33 -2.94
N ARG A 51 9.34 -6.25 -2.84
CA ARG A 51 8.91 -5.73 -1.54
C ARG A 51 7.62 -4.93 -1.60
N VAL A 52 6.70 -5.22 -0.69
CA VAL A 52 5.59 -4.32 -0.33
C VAL A 52 5.90 -3.73 1.03
N VAL A 53 5.75 -2.41 1.17
CA VAL A 53 5.84 -1.69 2.43
C VAL A 53 4.61 -0.82 2.54
N THR A 54 3.87 -0.95 3.63
CA THR A 54 2.73 -0.09 3.90
C THR A 54 2.91 0.46 5.30
N TRP A 55 2.97 1.78 5.46
CA TRP A 55 3.14 2.42 6.75
C TRP A 55 1.98 3.39 6.97
N ARG A 56 1.40 3.34 8.17
CA ARG A 56 0.18 4.08 8.50
C ARG A 56 0.29 4.65 9.90
N GLU A 57 -0.06 5.92 10.05
CA GLU A 57 -0.22 6.58 11.35
C GLU A 57 -1.61 7.20 11.42
N ALA A 58 -2.40 6.77 12.40
CA ALA A 58 -3.74 7.28 12.61
C ALA A 58 -4.22 7.02 14.04
N ASP A 59 -4.77 8.05 14.69
CA ASP A 59 -5.39 7.90 16.00
C ASP A 59 -6.60 6.96 15.96
N ARG A 60 -7.32 6.94 14.84
CA ARG A 60 -8.49 6.07 14.64
C ARG A 60 -8.49 5.43 13.26
N LEU A 61 -8.02 4.19 13.21
CA LEU A 61 -8.04 3.32 12.04
C LEU A 61 -9.17 2.29 12.14
N ARG A 62 -10.06 2.21 11.14
CA ARG A 62 -11.15 1.21 11.13
C ARG A 62 -10.88 -0.05 10.30
N ARG A 63 -10.23 0.07 9.15
CA ARG A 63 -10.00 -1.09 8.27
C ARG A 63 -8.79 -0.89 7.38
N VAL A 64 -7.98 -1.93 7.25
CA VAL A 64 -6.96 -2.03 6.20
C VAL A 64 -7.13 -3.34 5.46
N VAL A 65 -7.05 -3.25 4.14
CA VAL A 65 -7.01 -4.40 3.25
C VAL A 65 -5.78 -4.23 2.36
N THR A 66 -4.88 -5.19 2.40
CA THR A 66 -3.74 -5.23 1.48
C THR A 66 -3.80 -6.56 0.76
N TRP A 67 -3.93 -6.51 -0.55
CA TRP A 67 -3.94 -7.66 -1.42
C TRP A 67 -2.78 -7.56 -2.38
N CYS A 68 -1.99 -8.63 -2.47
CA CYS A 68 -0.88 -8.69 -3.39
C CYS A 68 -0.87 -10.04 -4.09
N GLU A 69 -0.95 -10.01 -5.41
CA GLU A 69 -0.81 -11.18 -6.26
C GLU A 69 0.52 -11.09 -6.99
N ALA A 70 1.42 -12.05 -6.76
CA ALA A 70 2.68 -12.07 -7.46
C ALA A 70 3.18 -13.48 -7.73
N GLY A 71 3.67 -13.71 -8.95
CA GLY A 71 4.34 -14.96 -9.30
C GLY A 71 5.57 -15.24 -8.43
N ARG A 72 6.18 -14.18 -7.89
CA ARG A 72 7.16 -14.28 -6.80
C ARG A 72 7.17 -13.02 -5.93
N LEU A 73 6.87 -13.18 -4.64
CA LEU A 73 7.02 -12.14 -3.61
C LEU A 73 8.23 -12.43 -2.72
N SER A 74 9.10 -11.44 -2.51
CA SER A 74 10.30 -11.61 -1.66
C SER A 74 10.19 -10.97 -0.27
N GLY A 75 9.16 -10.15 -0.02
CA GLY A 75 8.97 -9.51 1.27
C GLY A 75 7.71 -8.65 1.34
N TRP A 76 7.04 -8.71 2.48
CA TRP A 76 5.86 -7.91 2.79
C TRP A 76 6.04 -7.29 4.16
N VAL A 77 5.92 -5.97 4.24
CA VAL A 77 5.91 -5.18 5.47
C VAL A 77 4.64 -4.34 5.48
N THR A 78 3.91 -4.39 6.58
CA THR A 78 2.66 -3.65 6.80
C THR A 78 2.66 -3.14 8.23
#